data_AF-A0A497BU83-F1
#
_entry.id   AF-A0A497BU83-F1
#
_cell.length_a   1.000
_cell.length_b   1.000
_cell.length_c   1.000
_cell.angle_alpha   90.00
_cell.angle_beta   90.00
_cell.angle_gamma   90.00
#
_symmetry.space_group_name_H-M   'P 1'
#
loop_
_entity.id
_entity.type
_entity.pdbx_description
1 polymer ?
#
loop_
_entity_poly.entity_id
_entity_poly.type
_entity_poly.pdbx_seq_one_letter_code
_entity_poly.pdbx_strand_id
1 'polypeptide(L)'
;MGMNIRQTDFYVGADLGQSYDPTAIVVLERQWGYLNQADGVHDLNTPLTFYRVRHMERLPLGLDYVQQVQYIGSLMRRAPLNSAELLIDFTGVGRPVFDIFNQQGIKAEGVSITAGNQESQEMHGWNVAKQILVSTVQAELHSGRL
;
A
#
# COMPACT_ATOMS: atom_id res chain seq x y z
N MET A 1 -3.33 23.06 10.04
CA MET A 1 -4.77 23.01 9.73
C MET A 1 -5.34 21.73 10.32
N GLY A 2 -6.43 21.79 11.09
CA GLY A 2 -6.99 20.61 11.76
C GLY A 2 -8.08 19.93 10.93
N MET A 3 -8.12 18.60 10.93
CA MET A 3 -9.18 17.81 10.30
C MET A 3 -9.90 16.97 11.37
N ASN A 4 -11.23 16.85 11.27
CA ASN A 4 -12.04 15.91 12.03
C ASN A 4 -11.96 14.55 11.32
N ILE A 5 -11.08 13.68 11.81
CA ILE A 5 -10.90 12.34 11.23
C ILE A 5 -12.11 11.48 11.62
N ARG A 6 -12.78 10.92 10.61
CA ARG A 6 -13.94 10.04 10.77
C ARG A 6 -13.58 8.58 10.58
N GLN A 7 -12.59 8.29 9.74
CA GLN A 7 -12.13 6.95 9.46
C GLN A 7 -10.62 6.91 9.29
N THR A 8 -10.02 5.82 9.73
CA THR A 8 -8.60 5.53 9.57
C THR A 8 -8.44 4.10 9.09
N ASP A 9 -7.79 3.94 7.95
CA ASP A 9 -7.50 2.66 7.33
C ASP A 9 -5.99 2.52 7.14
N PHE A 10 -5.49 1.29 7.15
CA PHE A 10 -4.08 1.00 6.95
C PHE A 10 -3.90 0.10 5.73
N TYR A 11 -2.86 0.39 4.95
CA TYR A 11 -2.44 -0.37 3.79
C TYR A 11 -0.97 -0.71 3.95
N VAL A 12 -0.59 -1.93 3.61
CA VAL A 12 0.79 -2.38 3.55
C VAL A 12 1.11 -2.75 2.11
N GLY A 13 2.04 -2.05 1.49
CA GLY A 13 2.58 -2.41 0.18
C GLY A 13 3.92 -3.11 0.33
N ALA A 14 4.14 -4.20 -0.41
CA ALA A 14 5.45 -4.85 -0.51
C ALA A 14 5.88 -5.06 -1.97
N ASP A 15 7.07 -4.57 -2.30
CA ASP A 15 7.80 -4.86 -3.54
C ASP A 15 8.86 -5.92 -3.23
N LEU A 16 8.70 -7.10 -3.81
CA LEU A 16 9.43 -8.30 -3.42
C LEU A 16 10.71 -8.46 -4.24
N GLY A 17 11.85 -8.47 -3.54
CA GLY A 17 13.17 -8.69 -4.09
C GLY A 17 13.83 -9.97 -3.57
N GLN A 18 14.98 -10.34 -4.16
CA GLN A 18 15.75 -11.52 -3.75
C GLN A 18 17.26 -11.29 -3.76
N SER A 19 17.90 -11.41 -4.92
CA SER A 19 19.36 -11.57 -5.00
C SER A 19 20.14 -10.25 -5.11
N TYR A 20 19.55 -9.24 -5.74
CA TYR A 20 20.22 -7.96 -6.02
C TYR A 20 19.46 -6.77 -5.44
N ASP A 21 18.13 -6.81 -5.53
CA ASP A 21 17.25 -5.79 -4.97
C ASP A 21 16.64 -6.29 -3.65
N PRO A 22 16.69 -5.49 -2.57
CA PRO A 22 16.04 -5.84 -1.32
C PRO A 22 14.53 -5.64 -1.41
N THR A 23 13.77 -6.49 -0.72
CA THR A 23 12.32 -6.30 -0.55
C THR A 23 12.04 -4.99 0.18
N ALA A 24 11.17 -4.16 -0.40
CA ALA A 24 10.73 -2.90 0.18
C ALA A 24 9.30 -3.03 0.73
N ILE A 25 9.07 -2.49 1.93
CA ILE A 25 7.77 -2.49 2.60
C ILE A 25 7.40 -1.05 2.93
N VAL A 26 6.15 -0.67 2.66
CA VAL A 26 5.58 0.64 3.02
C VAL A 26 4.28 0.42 3.76
N VAL A 27 4.09 1.13 4.88
CA VAL A 27 2.80 1.21 5.58
C VAL A 27 2.22 2.60 5.38
N LEU A 28 1.03 2.64 4.79
CA LEU A 28 0.27 3.85 4.56
C LEU A 28 -0.96 3.89 5.47
N GLU A 29 -1.13 4.99 6.18
CA GLU A 29 -2.38 5.30 6.87
C GLU A 29 -3.21 6.23 5.97
N ARG A 30 -4.45 5.85 5.69
CA ARG A 30 -5.45 6.73 5.06
C ARG A 30 -6.35 7.31 6.14
N GLN A 31 -6.42 8.62 6.21
CA GLN A 31 -7.32 9.35 7.09
C GLN A 31 -8.37 10.06 6.26
N TRP A 32 -9.63 9.71 6.48
CA TRP A 32 -10.75 10.36 5.82
C TRP A 32 -11.54 11.18 6.83
N GLY A 33 -11.97 12.38 6.43
CA GLY A 33 -12.69 13.28 7.33
C GLY A 33 -13.06 14.61 6.69
N TYR A 34 -13.30 15.60 7.54
CA TYR A 34 -13.73 16.95 7.15
C TYR A 34 -12.83 18.00 7.80
N LEU A 35 -12.66 19.15 7.16
CA LEU A 35 -11.91 20.25 7.76
C LEU A 35 -12.57 20.74 9.05
N ASN A 36 -11.75 21.07 10.05
CA ASN A 36 -12.21 21.75 11.26
C ASN A 36 -12.37 23.27 11.04
N GLN A 37 -11.81 23.79 9.95
CA GLN A 37 -11.86 25.19 9.56
C GLN A 37 -11.74 25.30 8.03
N ALA A 38 -12.58 26.12 7.40
CA ALA A 38 -12.45 26.40 5.97
C ALA A 38 -11.09 27.03 5.64
N ASP A 39 -10.51 26.65 4.51
CA ASP A 39 -9.14 27.04 4.12
C ASP A 39 -9.09 27.99 2.91
N GLY A 40 -10.26 28.47 2.47
CA GLY A 40 -10.41 29.33 1.30
C GLY A 40 -10.58 28.56 -0.02
N VAL A 41 -10.36 27.23 -0.01
CA VAL A 41 -10.58 26.33 -1.15
C VAL A 41 -11.70 25.34 -0.84
N HIS A 42 -11.71 24.82 0.37
CA HIS A 42 -12.61 23.80 0.88
C HIS A 42 -13.42 24.33 2.07
N ASP A 43 -14.69 23.97 2.11
CA ASP A 43 -15.58 24.27 3.23
C ASP A 43 -15.55 23.17 4.30
N LEU A 44 -16.27 23.38 5.40
CA LEU A 44 -16.36 22.43 6.52
C LEU A 44 -17.06 21.10 6.16
N ASN A 45 -17.77 21.05 5.04
CA ASN A 45 -18.49 19.87 4.59
C ASN A 45 -17.77 19.15 3.45
N THR A 46 -16.62 19.66 3.01
CA THR A 46 -15.82 19.06 1.96
C THR A 46 -15.07 17.85 2.52
N PRO A 47 -15.37 16.63 2.05
CA PRO A 47 -14.66 15.46 2.50
C PRO A 47 -13.22 15.49 1.95
N LEU A 48 -12.25 15.20 2.81
CA LEU A 48 -10.84 15.13 2.46
C LEU A 48 -10.26 13.80 2.90
N THR A 49 -9.29 13.35 2.12
CA THR A 49 -8.47 12.18 2.42
C THR A 49 -7.02 12.62 2.53
N PHE A 50 -6.36 12.25 3.62
CA PHE A 50 -4.92 12.40 3.79
C PHE A 50 -4.28 11.02 3.91
N TYR A 51 -3.12 10.89 3.30
CA TYR A 51 -2.29 9.71 3.36
C TYR A 51 -1.04 10.03 4.18
N ARG A 52 -0.63 9.11 5.05
CA ARG A 52 0.60 9.24 5.83
C ARG A 52 1.43 7.99 5.69
N VAL A 53 2.67 8.15 5.26
CA VAL A 53 3.66 7.09 5.34
C VAL A 53 4.03 6.89 6.81
N ARG A 54 3.62 5.77 7.39
CA ARG A 54 3.87 5.43 8.80
C ARG A 54 5.11 4.59 9.01
N HIS A 55 5.50 3.83 7.98
CA HIS A 55 6.67 2.97 8.00
C HIS A 55 7.20 2.81 6.59
N MET A 56 8.52 2.81 6.45
CA MET A 56 9.20 2.32 5.26
C MET A 56 10.40 1.49 5.70
N GLU A 57 10.59 0.35 5.06
CA GLU A 57 11.65 -0.57 5.41
C GLU A 57 12.17 -1.30 4.18
N ARG A 58 13.46 -1.61 4.20
CA ARG A 58 14.06 -2.57 3.28
C ARG A 58 14.52 -3.77 4.10
N LEU A 59 14.06 -4.95 3.71
CA LEU A 59 14.54 -6.18 4.31
C LEU A 59 16.01 -6.42 3.91
N PRO A 60 16.83 -7.04 4.78
CA PRO A 60 18.18 -7.45 4.42
C PRO A 60 18.20 -8.36 3.19
N LEU A 61 19.24 -8.21 2.36
CA LEU A 61 19.50 -9.13 1.25
C LEU A 61 19.76 -10.56 1.76
N GLY A 62 19.44 -11.55 0.92
CA GLY A 62 19.69 -12.96 1.22
C GLY A 62 18.61 -13.66 2.03
N LEU A 63 17.53 -12.95 2.42
CA LEU A 63 16.33 -13.59 2.95
C LEU A 63 15.58 -14.32 1.84
N ASP A 64 15.25 -15.58 2.05
CA ASP A 64 14.39 -16.33 1.13
C ASP A 64 12.92 -15.85 1.23
N TYR A 65 12.11 -16.19 0.23
CA TYR A 65 10.73 -15.72 0.19
C TYR A 65 9.87 -16.21 1.36
N VAL A 66 10.18 -17.36 1.95
CA VAL A 66 9.45 -17.87 3.12
C VAL A 66 9.76 -16.99 4.33
N GLN A 67 11.03 -16.64 4.55
CA GLN A 67 11.45 -15.73 5.61
C GLN A 67 10.86 -14.33 5.43
N GLN A 68 10.82 -13.82 4.19
CA GLN A 68 10.18 -12.54 3.89
C GLN A 68 8.67 -12.56 4.19
N VAL A 69 7.95 -13.60 3.77
CA VAL A 69 6.52 -13.78 4.06
C VAL A 69 6.27 -13.90 5.57
N GLN A 70 7.10 -14.63 6.31
CA GLN A 70 7.00 -14.72 7.77
C GLN A 70 7.21 -13.37 8.45
N TYR A 71 8.16 -12.57 7.96
CA TYR A 71 8.41 -11.22 8.46
C TYR A 71 7.19 -10.32 8.23
N ILE A 72 6.70 -10.24 6.98
CA ILE A 72 5.54 -9.43 6.61
C ILE A 72 4.29 -9.92 7.37
N GLY A 73 4.07 -11.23 7.47
CA GLY A 73 2.96 -11.79 8.25
C GLY A 73 3.05 -11.43 9.73
N SER A 74 4.25 -11.35 10.30
CA SER A 74 4.46 -10.89 11.68
C SER A 74 4.20 -9.40 11.86
N LEU A 75 4.48 -8.59 10.83
CA LEU A 75 4.11 -7.17 10.79
C LEU A 75 2.59 -7.01 10.73
N MET A 76 1.92 -7.75 9.83
CA MET A 76 0.46 -7.73 9.66
C MET A 76 -0.30 -8.15 10.93
N ARG A 77 0.29 -8.94 11.84
CA ARG A 77 -0.38 -9.31 13.10
C ARG A 77 -0.37 -8.21 14.18
N ARG A 78 0.40 -7.14 14.00
CA ARG A 78 0.54 -6.06 14.99
C ARG A 78 -0.58 -5.05 14.81
N ALA A 79 -1.20 -4.57 15.89
CA ALA A 79 -2.11 -3.43 15.80
C ALA A 79 -1.33 -2.16 15.39
N PRO A 80 -1.90 -1.27 14.53
CA PRO A 80 -3.21 -1.35 13.90
C PRO A 80 -3.24 -2.11 12.55
N LEU A 81 -2.16 -2.79 12.17
CA LEU A 81 -2.02 -3.47 10.87
C LEU A 81 -2.75 -4.81 10.77
N ASN A 82 -3.28 -5.34 11.88
CA ASN A 82 -4.09 -6.56 11.92
C ASN A 82 -5.43 -6.45 11.17
N SER A 83 -5.84 -5.23 10.81
CA SER A 83 -6.96 -4.97 9.90
C SER A 83 -6.51 -4.30 8.59
N ALA A 84 -5.21 -4.22 8.32
CA ALA A 84 -4.71 -3.58 7.11
C ALA A 84 -4.89 -4.47 5.88
N GLU A 85 -5.01 -3.83 4.72
CA GLU A 85 -4.93 -4.51 3.43
C GLU A 85 -3.46 -4.67 3.02
N LEU A 86 -3.05 -5.88 2.67
CA LEU A 86 -1.70 -6.18 2.19
C LEU A 86 -1.73 -6.27 0.66
N LEU A 87 -0.95 -5.42 0.00
CA LEU A 87 -0.77 -5.37 -1.44
C LEU A 87 0.65 -5.81 -1.78
N ILE A 88 0.76 -6.75 -2.71
CA ILE A 88 2.04 -7.33 -3.15
C ILE A 88 2.23 -7.02 -4.63
N ASP A 89 3.41 -6.52 -5.01
CA ASP A 89 3.77 -6.46 -6.43
C ASP A 89 3.76 -7.87 -7.03
N PHE A 90 2.85 -8.10 -7.98
CA PHE A 90 2.61 -9.38 -8.63
C PHE A 90 3.46 -9.63 -9.86
N THR A 91 4.26 -8.64 -10.25
CA THR A 91 5.14 -8.75 -11.41
C THR A 91 6.38 -9.58 -11.09
N GLY A 92 7.00 -10.13 -12.14
CA GLY A 92 8.21 -10.94 -12.00
C GLY A 92 8.03 -12.13 -11.05
N VAL A 93 8.65 -12.04 -9.87
CA VAL A 93 8.66 -13.10 -8.83
C VAL A 93 7.47 -13.02 -7.87
N GLY A 94 6.63 -11.98 -7.98
CA GLY A 94 5.53 -11.71 -7.05
C GLY A 94 4.50 -12.83 -6.96
N ARG A 95 4.16 -13.46 -8.09
CA ARG A 95 3.15 -14.53 -8.13
C ARG A 95 3.54 -15.78 -7.32
N PRO A 96 4.73 -16.37 -7.48
CA PRO A 96 5.19 -17.44 -6.58
C PRO A 96 5.16 -17.07 -5.09
N VAL A 97 5.50 -15.83 -4.72
CA VAL A 97 5.52 -15.42 -3.31
C VAL A 97 4.12 -15.20 -2.76
N PHE A 98 3.19 -14.73 -3.58
CA PHE A 98 1.77 -14.68 -3.23
C PHE A 98 1.19 -16.04 -2.90
N ASP A 99 1.57 -17.07 -3.65
CA ASP A 99 1.15 -18.44 -3.33
C ASP A 99 1.65 -18.85 -1.94
N ILE A 100 2.83 -18.40 -1.51
CA ILE A 100 3.34 -18.61 -0.15
C ILE A 100 2.49 -17.84 0.88
N PHE A 101 2.11 -16.59 0.62
CA PHE A 101 1.19 -15.84 1.49
C PHE A 101 -0.14 -16.60 1.69
N ASN A 102 -0.73 -17.10 0.60
CA ASN A 102 -1.97 -17.87 0.64
C ASN A 102 -1.81 -19.17 1.42
N GLN A 103 -0.72 -19.91 1.21
CA GLN A 103 -0.42 -21.14 1.95
C GLN A 103 -0.27 -20.91 3.45
N GLN A 104 0.21 -19.72 3.84
CA GLN A 104 0.34 -19.30 5.24
C GLN A 104 -0.95 -18.68 5.81
N GLY A 105 -2.04 -18.64 5.04
CA GLY A 105 -3.32 -18.05 5.45
C GLY A 105 -3.28 -16.53 5.63
N ILE A 106 -2.29 -15.87 5.02
CA ILE A 106 -2.16 -14.41 5.07
C ILE A 106 -2.89 -13.84 3.85
N LYS A 107 -3.98 -13.12 4.08
CA LYS A 107 -4.73 -12.46 3.00
C LYS A 107 -3.88 -11.33 2.40
N ALA A 108 -3.62 -11.44 1.11
CA ALA A 108 -2.98 -10.40 0.31
C ALA A 108 -3.77 -10.16 -0.98
N GLU A 109 -3.58 -9.01 -1.60
CA GLU A 109 -4.01 -8.71 -2.96
C GLU A 109 -2.79 -8.54 -3.87
N GLY A 110 -2.81 -9.17 -5.04
CA GLY A 110 -1.75 -9.02 -6.04
C GLY A 110 -1.96 -7.79 -6.91
N VAL A 111 -0.91 -7.00 -7.12
CA VAL A 111 -0.95 -5.86 -8.05
C VAL A 111 0.03 -6.11 -9.20
N SER A 112 -0.50 -6.49 -10.36
CA SER A 112 0.26 -6.65 -11.59
C SER A 112 0.46 -5.28 -12.25
N ILE A 113 1.68 -4.79 -12.23
CA ILE A 113 2.05 -3.50 -12.82
C ILE A 113 2.36 -3.69 -14.31
N THR A 114 1.62 -2.97 -15.17
CA THR A 114 1.74 -3.09 -16.63
C THR A 114 2.24 -1.79 -17.28
N ALA A 115 2.67 -1.89 -18.54
CA ALA A 115 3.02 -0.73 -19.37
C ALA A 115 1.80 -0.09 -20.08
N GLY A 116 0.58 -0.53 -19.77
CA GLY A 116 -0.65 0.00 -20.36
C GLY A 116 -1.03 1.39 -19.85
N ASN A 117 -2.30 1.76 -20.02
CA ASN A 117 -2.86 3.04 -19.59
C ASN A 117 -4.19 2.89 -18.81
N GLN A 118 -4.51 1.68 -18.36
CA GLN A 118 -5.75 1.35 -17.67
C GLN A 118 -5.48 0.57 -16.40
N GLU A 119 -6.51 0.50 -15.56
CA GLU A 119 -6.60 -0.41 -14.42
C GLU A 119 -7.80 -1.35 -14.61
N SER A 120 -7.66 -2.60 -14.19
CA SER A 120 -8.73 -3.59 -14.18
C SER A 120 -8.63 -4.48 -12.94
N GLN A 121 -9.79 -4.92 -12.46
CA GLN A 121 -9.86 -5.88 -11.36
C GLN A 121 -9.79 -7.30 -11.92
N GLU A 122 -8.99 -8.13 -11.25
CA GLU A 122 -8.76 -9.55 -11.57
C GLU A 122 -9.19 -10.43 -10.39
N MET A 123 -9.26 -11.74 -10.59
CA MET A 123 -9.72 -12.69 -9.55
C MET A 123 -8.91 -12.61 -8.24
N HIS A 124 -7.62 -12.26 -8.30
CA HIS A 124 -6.70 -12.24 -7.16
C HIS A 124 -6.02 -10.88 -6.95
N GLY A 125 -6.65 -9.81 -7.45
CA GLY A 125 -6.17 -8.44 -7.25
C GLY A 125 -6.39 -7.56 -8.47
N TRP A 126 -5.34 -6.89 -8.95
CA TRP A 126 -5.45 -5.81 -9.92
C TRP A 126 -4.39 -5.89 -11.00
N ASN A 127 -4.77 -5.50 -12.22
CA ASN A 127 -3.83 -5.06 -13.25
C ASN A 127 -3.84 -3.53 -13.27
N VAL A 128 -2.69 -2.89 -13.09
CA VAL A 128 -2.62 -1.41 -13.04
C VAL A 128 -1.48 -0.92 -13.90
N ALA A 129 -1.75 0.05 -14.78
CA ALA A 129 -0.71 0.74 -15.51
C ALA A 129 0.25 1.48 -14.57
N LYS A 130 1.57 1.30 -14.75
CA LYS A 130 2.60 2.00 -13.96
C LYS A 130 2.41 3.52 -13.96
N GLN A 131 2.00 4.07 -15.11
CA GLN A 131 1.77 5.51 -15.24
C GLN A 131 0.68 6.00 -14.28
N ILE A 132 -0.40 5.23 -14.08
CA ILE A 132 -1.48 5.56 -13.14
C ILE A 132 -0.93 5.62 -11.71
N LEU A 133 -0.21 4.58 -11.28
CA LEU A 133 0.39 4.54 -9.93
C LEU A 133 1.29 5.75 -9.67
N VAL A 134 2.20 6.05 -10.61
CA VAL A 134 3.13 7.17 -10.48
C VAL A 134 2.40 8.51 -10.49
N SER A 135 1.45 8.72 -11.41
CA SER A 135 0.72 9.99 -11.50
C SER A 135 -0.14 10.25 -10.27
N THR A 136 -0.74 9.22 -9.68
CA THR A 136 -1.54 9.34 -8.46
C THR A 136 -0.66 9.74 -7.28
N VAL A 137 0.48 9.08 -7.07
CA VAL A 137 1.44 9.46 -6.02
C VAL A 137 1.92 10.89 -6.21
N GLN A 138 2.26 11.29 -7.45
CA GLN A 138 2.68 12.67 -7.75
C GLN A 138 1.58 13.70 -7.44
N ALA A 139 0.32 13.42 -7.78
CA ALA A 139 -0.79 14.32 -7.50
C ALA A 139 -1.05 14.49 -5.99
N GLU A 140 -0.99 13.40 -5.22
CA GLU A 140 -1.18 13.45 -3.76
C GLU A 140 -0.02 14.19 -3.07
N LEU A 141 1.22 13.98 -3.50
CA LEU A 141 2.38 14.74 -3.01
C LEU A 141 2.26 16.23 -3.35
N HIS A 142 1.89 16.56 -4.59
CA HIS A 142 1.79 17.96 -5.02
C HIS A 142 0.67 18.71 -4.29
N SER A 143 -0.44 18.04 -4.00
CA SER A 143 -1.54 18.61 -3.23
C SER A 143 -1.29 18.66 -1.72
N GLY A 144 -0.17 18.11 -1.23
CA GLY A 144 0.16 18.03 0.19
C GLY A 144 -0.75 17.08 0.98
N ARG A 145 -1.40 16.13 0.29
CA ARG A 145 -2.24 15.09 0.90
C ARG A 145 -1.50 13.78 1.15
N LEU A 146 -0.29 13.62 0.60
CA LEU A 146 0.68 12.57 0.92
C LEU A 146 2.00 13.21 1.36
#